data_AF-A0A2E0VIB1-F1
#
_entry.id   AF-A0A2E0VIB1-F1
#
_cell.length_a   1.000
_cell.length_b   1.000
_cell.length_c   1.000
_cell.angle_alpha   90.00
_cell.angle_beta   90.00
_cell.angle_gamma   90.00
#
_symmetry.space_group_name_H-M   'P 1'
#
loop_
_entity.id
_entity.type
_entity.pdbx_description
1 polymer ?
#
loop_
_entity_poly.entity_id
_entity_poly.type
_entity_poly.pdbx_seq_one_letter_code
_entity_poly.pdbx_strand_id
1 'polypeptide(L)'
;MEIDVTHMVNERQEMCLLSGSQAEWGGDAAKFTWDNSQRYAELHPLIDTDEKHAAAVEYFEGFGAWDDLDKWPREEINALATQHVAGSLREYELYADDEGDLDWDEIEKSQQEGRINSDIFRGDDGKFYFYMGT
;
A
#
# COMPACT_ATOMS: atom_id res chain seq x y z
N MET A 1 0.12 -10.15 -9.64
CA MET A 1 0.33 -8.98 -10.52
C MET A 1 1.16 -7.95 -9.78
N GLU A 2 2.01 -7.20 -10.49
CA GLU A 2 2.90 -6.20 -9.93
C GLU A 2 2.37 -4.80 -10.23
N ILE A 3 2.30 -3.95 -9.21
CA ILE A 3 1.81 -2.57 -9.28
C ILE A 3 2.97 -1.63 -8.95
N ASP A 4 3.28 -0.68 -9.84
CA ASP A 4 4.33 0.33 -9.59
C ASP A 4 3.90 1.27 -8.46
N VAL A 5 4.59 1.18 -7.32
CA VAL A 5 4.36 1.98 -6.11
C VAL A 5 5.56 2.90 -5.80
N THR A 6 6.42 3.13 -6.79
CA THR A 6 7.65 3.93 -6.64
C THR A 6 7.36 5.33 -6.08
N HIS A 7 6.27 5.95 -6.50
CA HIS A 7 5.87 7.28 -5.99
C HIS A 7 5.54 7.23 -4.50
N MET A 8 4.82 6.21 -4.02
CA MET A 8 4.51 6.05 -2.60
C MET A 8 5.77 5.76 -1.76
N VAL A 9 6.73 5.01 -2.30
CA VAL A 9 8.03 4.80 -1.64
C VAL A 9 8.82 6.11 -1.50
N ASN A 10 8.84 6.93 -2.55
CA ASN A 10 9.51 8.23 -2.51
C ASN A 10 8.84 9.20 -1.54
N GLU A 11 7.53 9.04 -1.34
CA GLU A 11 6.69 9.85 -0.44
C GLU A 11 6.38 9.14 0.88
N ARG A 12 7.16 8.12 1.28
CA ARG A 12 6.84 7.21 2.40
C ARG A 12 6.47 7.92 3.71
N GLN A 13 7.06 9.09 3.96
CA GLN A 13 6.80 9.92 5.15
C GLN A 13 5.32 10.33 5.26
N GLU A 14 4.60 10.40 4.14
CA GLU A 14 3.18 10.75 4.09
C GLU A 14 2.25 9.55 4.29
N MET A 15 2.76 8.31 4.32
CA MET A 15 1.92 7.11 4.42
C MET A 15 1.12 7.04 5.72
N CYS A 16 1.62 7.67 6.79
CA CYS A 16 0.87 7.85 8.04
C CYS A 16 -0.46 8.61 7.86
N LEU A 17 -0.57 9.50 6.86
CA LEU A 17 -1.81 10.21 6.52
C LEU A 17 -2.85 9.31 5.85
N LEU A 18 -2.41 8.18 5.28
CA LEU A 18 -3.21 7.26 4.47
C LEU A 18 -3.61 5.99 5.23
N SER A 19 -2.82 5.57 6.23
CA SER A 19 -3.03 4.32 6.99
C SER A 19 -2.80 4.45 8.51
N GLY A 20 -2.75 5.68 9.03
CA GLY A 20 -2.55 5.97 10.45
C GLY A 20 -3.62 5.43 11.40
N SER A 21 -3.22 5.23 12.66
CA SER A 21 -4.05 4.65 13.73
C SER A 21 -4.77 5.71 14.59
N GLN A 22 -5.64 5.26 15.50
CA GLN A 22 -6.26 6.13 16.51
C GLN A 22 -5.24 6.78 17.45
N ALA A 23 -4.07 6.18 17.65
CA ALA A 23 -3.01 6.79 18.46
C ALA A 23 -2.42 8.04 17.79
N GLU A 24 -2.43 8.06 16.45
CA GLU A 24 -1.87 9.15 15.64
C GLU A 24 -2.92 10.24 15.36
N TRP A 25 -4.15 9.84 15.00
CA TRP A 25 -5.20 10.76 14.52
C TRP A 25 -6.43 10.86 15.42
N GLY A 26 -6.44 10.19 16.58
CA GLY A 26 -7.56 10.21 17.52
C GLY A 26 -8.76 9.39 17.06
N GLY A 27 -9.94 9.72 17.61
CA GLY A 27 -11.17 8.92 17.41
C GLY A 27 -11.65 8.83 15.96
N ASP A 28 -11.28 9.79 15.12
CA ASP A 28 -11.70 9.89 13.72
C ASP A 28 -10.66 9.35 12.73
N ALA A 29 -9.63 8.63 13.21
CA ALA A 29 -8.52 8.14 12.38
C ALA A 29 -8.99 7.42 11.11
N ALA A 30 -9.94 6.48 11.23
CA ALA A 30 -10.45 5.72 10.08
C ALA A 30 -11.07 6.61 9.00
N LYS A 31 -11.84 7.63 9.40
CA LYS A 31 -12.42 8.58 8.44
C LYS A 31 -11.33 9.45 7.81
N PHE A 32 -10.40 9.94 8.62
CA PHE A 32 -9.32 10.81 8.16
C PHE A 32 -8.44 10.11 7.12
N THR A 33 -7.98 8.89 7.41
CA THR A 33 -7.10 8.13 6.54
C THR A 33 -7.81 7.63 5.29
N TRP A 34 -9.09 7.28 5.38
CA TRP A 34 -9.91 6.95 4.21
C TRP A 34 -10.09 8.15 3.28
N ASP A 35 -10.52 9.30 3.81
CA ASP A 35 -10.72 10.53 3.02
C ASP A 35 -9.41 10.94 2.31
N ASN A 36 -8.25 10.79 2.97
CA ASN A 36 -6.96 11.09 2.37
C ASN A 36 -6.56 10.06 1.31
N SER A 37 -6.80 8.77 1.55
CA SER A 37 -6.52 7.70 0.57
C SER A 37 -7.33 7.88 -0.71
N GLN A 38 -8.60 8.30 -0.60
CA GLN A 38 -9.41 8.64 -1.78
C GLN A 38 -8.81 9.81 -2.59
N ARG A 39 -8.39 10.89 -1.92
CA ARG A 39 -7.77 12.05 -2.60
C ARG A 39 -6.42 11.70 -3.23
N TYR A 40 -5.60 10.91 -2.53
CA TYR A 40 -4.31 10.47 -3.04
C TYR A 40 -4.48 9.58 -4.27
N ALA A 41 -5.39 8.60 -4.19
CA ALA A 41 -5.74 7.71 -5.28
C ALA A 41 -6.28 8.43 -6.53
N GLU A 42 -7.01 9.54 -6.36
CA GLU A 42 -7.48 10.35 -7.48
C GLU A 42 -6.33 10.97 -8.28
N LEU A 43 -5.26 11.38 -7.59
CA LEU A 43 -4.07 12.01 -8.19
C LEU A 43 -3.04 10.98 -8.67
N HIS A 44 -2.97 9.83 -7.99
CA HIS A 44 -1.98 8.79 -8.19
C HIS A 44 -2.65 7.40 -8.26
N PRO A 45 -3.47 7.12 -9.29
CA PRO A 45 -4.19 5.86 -9.38
C PRO A 45 -3.22 4.68 -9.56
N LEU A 46 -3.30 3.71 -8.66
CA LEU A 46 -2.58 2.43 -8.77
C LEU A 46 -3.27 1.47 -9.75
N ILE A 47 -4.59 1.51 -9.76
CA ILE A 47 -5.53 0.63 -10.46
C ILE A 47 -6.16 1.39 -11.63
N ASP A 48 -5.35 1.63 -12.66
CA ASP A 48 -5.66 2.44 -13.85
C ASP A 48 -6.16 1.63 -15.06
N THR A 49 -6.18 0.30 -14.97
CA THR A 49 -6.66 -0.60 -16.04
C THR A 49 -7.71 -1.58 -15.53
N ASP A 50 -8.54 -2.11 -16.44
CA ASP A 50 -9.54 -3.16 -16.13
C ASP A 50 -8.90 -4.44 -15.59
N GLU A 51 -7.73 -4.81 -16.11
CA GLU A 51 -6.95 -5.96 -15.63
C GLU A 51 -6.51 -5.76 -14.17
N LYS A 52 -5.93 -4.59 -13.85
CA LYS A 52 -5.56 -4.24 -12.47
C LYS A 52 -6.76 -4.23 -11.54
N HIS A 53 -7.91 -3.76 -12.02
CA HIS A 53 -9.14 -3.74 -11.23
C HIS A 53 -9.60 -5.15 -10.87
N ALA A 54 -9.66 -6.05 -11.87
CA ALA A 54 -10.07 -7.42 -11.65
C ALA A 54 -9.18 -8.12 -10.60
N ALA A 55 -7.86 -7.97 -10.70
CA ALA A 55 -6.97 -8.59 -9.73
C ALA A 55 -6.97 -7.92 -8.36
N ALA A 56 -7.17 -6.59 -8.27
CA ALA A 56 -7.31 -5.92 -6.99
C ALA A 56 -8.57 -6.40 -6.26
N VAL A 57 -9.69 -6.53 -6.98
CA VAL A 57 -10.92 -7.11 -6.44
C VAL A 57 -10.66 -8.53 -5.94
N GLU A 58 -10.10 -9.42 -6.78
CA GLU A 58 -9.77 -10.80 -6.38
C GLU A 58 -8.86 -10.86 -5.14
N TYR A 59 -7.83 -10.02 -5.11
CA TYR A 59 -6.88 -9.93 -3.99
C TYR A 59 -7.56 -9.53 -2.68
N PHE A 60 -8.37 -8.47 -2.69
CA PHE A 60 -9.05 -7.97 -1.49
C PHE A 60 -10.24 -8.85 -1.06
N GLU A 61 -10.92 -9.52 -1.99
CA GLU A 61 -11.92 -10.55 -1.66
C GLU A 61 -11.30 -11.71 -0.89
N GLY A 62 -10.05 -12.07 -1.19
CA GLY A 62 -9.28 -13.08 -0.47
C GLY A 62 -9.10 -12.79 1.03
N PHE A 63 -9.25 -11.54 1.46
CA PHE A 63 -9.12 -11.16 2.87
C PHE A 63 -10.42 -11.46 3.65
N GLY A 64 -11.56 -11.59 2.97
CA GLY A 64 -12.86 -11.85 3.59
C GLY A 64 -13.40 -10.72 4.46
N ALA A 65 -12.93 -9.49 4.27
CA ALA A 65 -13.31 -8.32 5.08
C ALA A 65 -14.41 -7.44 4.44
N TRP A 66 -14.66 -7.60 3.14
CA TRP A 66 -15.63 -6.81 2.38
C TRP A 66 -16.54 -7.72 1.55
N ASP A 67 -17.79 -7.28 1.39
CA ASP A 67 -18.77 -7.93 0.52
C ASP A 67 -18.91 -7.14 -0.79
N ASP A 68 -19.14 -7.86 -1.90
CA ASP A 68 -19.49 -7.28 -3.21
C ASP A 68 -18.45 -6.26 -3.75
N LEU A 69 -17.15 -6.51 -3.57
CA LEU A 69 -16.08 -5.63 -4.05
C LEU A 69 -16.12 -5.45 -5.58
N ASP A 70 -16.61 -6.43 -6.33
CA ASP A 70 -16.84 -6.35 -7.77
C ASP A 70 -17.82 -5.23 -8.19
N LYS A 71 -18.67 -4.79 -7.26
CA LYS A 71 -19.65 -3.71 -7.46
C LYS A 71 -19.14 -2.34 -7.01
N TRP A 72 -18.01 -2.29 -6.33
CA TRP A 72 -17.44 -1.03 -5.88
C TRP A 72 -16.92 -0.22 -7.07
N PRO A 73 -17.01 1.12 -7.02
CA PRO A 73 -16.40 1.95 -8.03
C PRO A 73 -14.86 1.81 -8.00
N ARG A 74 -14.23 1.88 -9.17
CA ARG A 74 -12.77 1.78 -9.33
C ARG A 74 -12.02 2.77 -8.43
N GLU A 75 -12.58 3.94 -8.20
CA GLU A 75 -12.05 4.97 -7.33
C GLU A 75 -11.93 4.49 -5.88
N GLU A 76 -12.91 3.74 -5.37
CA GLU A 76 -12.86 3.15 -4.04
C GLU A 76 -11.90 1.95 -3.98
N ILE A 77 -11.83 1.14 -5.04
CA ILE A 77 -10.82 0.08 -5.14
C ILE A 77 -9.39 0.66 -5.18
N ASN A 78 -9.18 1.78 -5.88
CA ASN A 78 -7.92 2.52 -5.85
C ASN A 78 -7.62 3.03 -4.44
N ALA A 79 -8.58 3.66 -3.75
CA ALA A 79 -8.39 4.15 -2.39
C ALA A 79 -8.03 3.03 -1.42
N LEU A 80 -8.67 1.86 -1.55
CA LEU A 80 -8.36 0.67 -0.77
C LEU A 80 -6.93 0.16 -1.05
N ALA A 81 -6.55 0.06 -2.32
CA ALA A 81 -5.19 -0.29 -2.74
C ALA A 81 -4.14 0.67 -2.16
N THR A 82 -4.37 1.98 -2.29
CA THR A 82 -3.50 3.02 -1.75
C THR A 82 -3.36 2.90 -0.23
N GLN A 83 -4.46 2.77 0.50
CA GLN A 83 -4.42 2.63 1.95
C GLN A 83 -3.66 1.37 2.39
N HIS A 84 -3.85 0.26 1.66
CA HIS A 84 -3.19 -1.02 1.94
C HIS A 84 -1.67 -0.93 1.71
N VAL A 85 -1.23 -0.44 0.54
CA VAL A 85 0.19 -0.23 0.24
C VAL A 85 0.84 0.72 1.26
N ALA A 86 0.14 1.79 1.63
CA ALA A 86 0.62 2.70 2.66
C ALA A 86 0.78 2.02 4.02
N GLY A 87 -0.10 1.08 4.37
CA GLY A 87 0.04 0.23 5.55
C GLY A 87 1.33 -0.61 5.50
N SER A 88 1.54 -1.35 4.40
CA SER A 88 2.73 -2.18 4.21
C SER A 88 4.03 -1.38 4.28
N LEU A 89 4.09 -0.21 3.62
CA LEU A 89 5.27 0.66 3.67
C LEU A 89 5.61 1.13 5.08
N ARG A 90 4.60 1.36 5.92
CA ARG A 90 4.82 1.78 7.32
C ARG A 90 5.40 0.67 8.18
N GLU A 91 5.13 -0.60 7.87
CA GLU A 91 5.79 -1.71 8.57
C GLU A 91 7.30 -1.69 8.36
N TYR A 92 7.77 -1.11 7.25
CA TYR A 92 9.19 -1.03 6.93
C TYR A 92 9.91 0.14 7.62
N GLU A 93 9.19 1.08 8.24
CA GLU A 93 9.81 2.22 8.97
C GLU A 93 10.76 1.76 10.08
N LEU A 94 10.61 0.52 10.58
CA LEU A 94 11.54 -0.09 11.53
C LEU A 94 12.96 -0.34 10.97
N TYR A 95 13.10 -0.29 9.65
CA TYR A 95 14.35 -0.46 8.90
C TYR A 95 14.89 0.85 8.34
N ALA A 96 14.32 1.98 8.77
CA ALA A 96 14.84 3.29 8.46
C ALA A 96 16.09 3.59 9.30
N ASP A 97 17.09 4.24 8.71
CA ASP A 97 18.21 4.80 9.45
C ASP A 97 17.83 6.10 10.19
N ASP A 98 18.80 6.73 10.86
CA ASP A 98 18.59 7.97 11.61
C ASP A 98 18.20 9.17 10.70
N GLU A 99 18.45 9.09 9.39
CA GLU A 99 18.06 10.07 8.38
C GLU A 99 16.66 9.75 7.79
N GLY A 100 16.11 8.59 8.17
CA GLY A 100 14.80 8.09 7.78
C GLY A 100 14.83 7.21 6.53
N ASP A 101 15.99 6.96 5.93
CA ASP A 101 16.14 6.19 4.69
C ASP A 101 16.06 4.69 4.94
N LEU A 102 15.25 4.01 4.13
CA LEU A 102 15.00 2.58 4.27
C LEU A 102 16.20 1.78 3.76
N ASP A 103 16.70 0.88 4.61
CA ASP A 103 17.67 -0.14 4.20
C ASP A 103 16.96 -1.27 3.45
N TRP A 104 16.80 -1.08 2.13
CA TRP A 104 16.14 -2.05 1.27
C TRP A 104 16.84 -3.41 1.21
N ASP A 105 18.16 -3.47 1.43
CA ASP A 105 18.91 -4.73 1.43
C ASP A 105 18.55 -5.54 2.69
N GLU A 106 18.43 -4.91 3.85
CA GLU A 106 17.99 -5.58 5.09
C GLU A 106 16.49 -5.90 5.07
N ILE A 107 15.65 -5.08 4.43
CA ILE A 107 14.23 -5.39 4.19
C ILE A 107 14.12 -6.66 3.33
N GLU A 108 14.80 -6.71 2.18
CA GLU A 108 14.77 -7.87 1.29
C GLU A 108 15.25 -9.14 2.01
N LYS A 109 16.34 -9.04 2.77
CA LYS A 109 16.83 -10.15 3.58
C LYS A 109 15.82 -10.59 4.65
N SER A 110 15.17 -9.64 5.33
CA SER A 110 14.13 -9.93 6.33
C SER A 110 12.90 -10.59 5.71
N GLN A 111 12.53 -10.20 4.49
CA GLN A 111 11.46 -10.83 3.69
C GLN A 111 11.83 -12.27 3.32
N GLN A 112 13.05 -12.51 2.82
CA GLN A 112 13.56 -13.84 2.49
C GLN A 112 13.62 -14.77 3.71
N GLU A 113 13.90 -14.21 4.90
CA GLU A 113 13.88 -14.93 6.17
C GLU A 113 12.47 -15.11 6.77
N GLY A 114 11.43 -14.55 6.14
CA GLY A 114 10.03 -14.66 6.57
C GLY A 114 9.72 -13.87 7.85
N ARG A 115 10.48 -12.80 8.15
CA ARG A 115 10.28 -11.96 9.34
C ARG A 115 9.24 -10.85 9.12
N ILE A 116 9.12 -10.37 7.89
CA ILE A 116 8.19 -9.33 7.47
C ILE A 116 7.53 -9.72 6.15
N ASN A 117 6.46 -9.01 5.79
CA ASN A 117 5.73 -9.24 4.55
C ASN A 117 6.60 -8.92 3.32
N SER A 118 6.52 -9.80 2.32
CA SER A 118 7.27 -9.71 1.06
C SER A 118 6.42 -9.18 -0.09
N ASP A 119 5.54 -8.24 0.21
CA ASP A 119 4.55 -7.69 -0.72
C ASP A 119 5.10 -6.51 -1.52
N ILE A 120 6.10 -5.78 -1.02
CA ILE A 120 6.80 -4.71 -1.76
C ILE A 120 8.26 -5.07 -1.99
N PHE A 121 8.72 -4.92 -3.22
CA PHE A 121 10.08 -5.25 -3.62
C PHE A 121 10.63 -4.27 -4.67
N ARG A 122 11.96 -4.22 -4.78
CA ARG A 122 12.66 -3.41 -5.78
C ARG A 122 12.88 -4.22 -7.06
N GLY A 123 12.48 -3.68 -8.21
CA GLY A 123 12.75 -4.28 -9.51
C GLY A 123 14.14 -3.95 -10.06
N ASP A 124 14.56 -4.70 -11.08
CA ASP A 124 15.85 -4.51 -11.78
C ASP A 124 15.95 -3.17 -12.51
N ASP A 125 14.82 -2.49 -12.74
CA ASP A 125 14.72 -1.18 -13.38
C ASP A 125 14.80 -0.01 -12.37
N GLY A 126 15.02 -0.32 -11.09
CA GLY A 126 15.13 0.66 -10.01
C GLY A 126 13.78 1.17 -9.49
N LYS A 127 12.65 0.61 -9.96
CA LYS A 127 11.32 0.90 -9.43
C LYS A 127 10.96 -0.01 -8.26
N PHE A 128 9.91 0.36 -7.56
CA PHE A 128 9.32 -0.43 -6.50
C PHE A 128 7.95 -0.93 -6.91
N TYR A 129 7.70 -2.21 -6.62
CA TYR A 129 6.49 -2.90 -7.01
C TYR A 129 5.81 -3.50 -5.79
N PHE A 130 4.49 -3.38 -5.74
CA PHE A 130 3.64 -4.14 -4.83
C PHE A 130 3.08 -5.35 -5.57
N TYR A 131 3.18 -6.54 -4.98
CA TYR A 131 2.62 -7.78 -5.52
C TYR A 131 1.19 -8.01 -5.03
N MET A 132 0.21 -7.72 -5.89
CA MET A 132 -1.18 -8.17 -5.73
C MET A 132 -1.35 -9.54 -6.36
N GLY A 133 -1.12 -10.59 -5.58
CA GLY A 133 -1.39 -11.97 -5.99
C GLY A 133 -1.78 -12.85 -4.81
N THR A 134 -2.51 -13.91 -5.11
CA THR A 134 -2.93 -14.96 -4.18
C THR A 134 -2.00 -16.15 -4.21
#